data_AF-A0A5Y1YFF1-F1
#
_entry.id   AF-A0A5Y1YFF1-F1
#
_cell.length_a   1.000
_cell.length_b   1.000
_cell.length_c   1.000
_cell.angle_alpha   90.00
_cell.angle_beta   90.00
_cell.angle_gamma   90.00
#
_symmetry.space_group_name_H-M   'P 1'
#
loop_
_entity.id
_entity.type
_entity.pdbx_description
1 polymer ?
#
loop_
_entity_poly.entity_id
_entity_poly.type
_entity_poly.pdbx_seq_one_letter_code
_entity_poly.pdbx_strand_id
1 'polypeptide(L)'
;MNELAGLHPQISELSEYEQYLLSALLRKAAADAGRTLNISERRAVAAEFFVSRQVDRKTQTGYRRSATMSRRMRDIRAQEKSNFHWKPARPRR
;
A
#
# COMPACT_ATOMS: atom_id res chain seq x y z
N MET A 1 22.92 2.06 -16.39
CA MET A 1 21.82 1.83 -15.45
C MET A 1 21.46 3.14 -14.74
N ASN A 2 20.82 4.08 -15.41
CA ASN A 2 20.19 5.25 -14.76
C ASN A 2 19.15 5.91 -15.70
N GLU A 3 18.37 5.09 -16.43
CA GLU A 3 17.33 5.59 -17.33
C GLU A 3 16.19 6.30 -16.59
N LEU A 4 16.07 6.03 -15.29
CA LEU A 4 15.07 6.63 -14.40
C LEU A 4 15.62 7.88 -13.67
N ALA A 5 16.94 8.10 -13.67
CA ALA A 5 17.54 9.22 -12.94
C ALA A 5 17.10 10.56 -13.57
N GLY A 6 16.58 11.47 -12.75
CA GLY A 6 16.14 12.79 -13.21
C GLY A 6 14.73 12.85 -13.83
N LEU A 7 13.96 11.75 -13.83
CA LEU A 7 12.55 11.77 -14.23
C LEU A 7 11.63 12.32 -13.13
N HIS A 8 11.97 12.13 -11.86
CA HIS A 8 11.18 12.61 -10.73
C HIS A 8 12.08 12.75 -9.48
N PRO A 9 11.89 13.78 -8.64
CA PRO A 9 12.76 14.06 -7.49
C PRO A 9 12.79 12.94 -6.44
N GLN A 10 11.72 12.14 -6.34
CA GLN A 10 11.59 11.06 -5.34
C GLN A 10 11.97 9.66 -5.89
N ILE A 11 12.66 9.57 -7.02
CA ILE A 11 13.01 8.27 -7.62
C ILE A 11 13.97 7.47 -6.75
N SER A 12 14.85 8.15 -6.00
CA SER A 12 15.72 7.52 -5.01
C SER A 12 14.96 6.85 -3.86
N GLU A 13 13.69 7.20 -3.65
CA GLU A 13 12.82 6.60 -2.61
C GLU A 13 12.02 5.40 -3.12
N LEU A 14 12.21 5.00 -4.38
CA LEU A 14 11.57 3.81 -4.94
C LEU A 14 12.37 2.57 -4.56
N SER A 15 11.67 1.57 -4.05
CA SER A 15 12.21 0.22 -3.88
C SER A 15 12.56 -0.39 -5.25
N GLU A 16 13.41 -1.42 -5.26
CA GLU A 16 13.80 -2.12 -6.49
C GLU A 16 12.61 -2.63 -7.31
N TYR A 17 11.59 -3.17 -6.63
CA TYR A 17 10.34 -3.59 -7.27
C TYR A 17 9.57 -2.41 -7.89
N GLU A 18 9.50 -1.27 -7.21
CA GLU A 18 8.82 -0.09 -7.74
C GLU A 18 9.59 0.54 -8.91
N GLN A 19 10.93 0.49 -8.88
CA GLN A 19 11.77 0.91 -10.00
C GLN A 19 11.54 0.00 -11.22
N TYR A 20 11.46 -1.32 -10.99
CA TYR A 20 11.09 -2.28 -12.04
C TYR A 20 9.70 -1.97 -12.62
N LEU A 21 8.70 -1.74 -11.76
CA LEU A 21 7.35 -1.42 -12.19
C LEU A 21 7.28 -0.13 -13.03
N LEU A 22 7.96 0.93 -12.59
CA LEU A 22 8.06 2.18 -13.35
C LEU A 22 8.74 1.97 -14.71
N SER A 23 9.82 1.18 -14.76
CA SER A 23 10.51 0.85 -16.01
C SER A 23 9.60 0.06 -16.98
N ALA A 24 8.81 -0.88 -16.46
CA ALA A 24 7.86 -1.66 -17.24
C ALA A 24 6.72 -0.78 -17.78
N LEU A 25 6.23 0.17 -16.98
CA LEU A 25 5.22 1.15 -17.41
C LEU A 25 5.75 2.04 -18.53
N LEU A 26 6.98 2.54 -18.42
CA LEU A 26 7.60 3.35 -19.47
C LEU A 26 7.79 2.56 -20.78
N ARG A 27 8.21 1.30 -20.67
CA ARG A 27 8.33 0.40 -21.82
C ARG A 27 6.98 0.12 -22.48
N LYS A 28 5.95 -0.13 -21.67
CA LYS A 28 4.59 -0.35 -22.15
C LYS A 28 4.06 0.90 -22.85
N ALA A 29 4.20 2.08 -22.24
CA ALA A 29 3.76 3.33 -22.83
C ALA A 29 4.50 3.65 -24.15
N ALA A 30 5.79 3.31 -24.26
CA ALA A 30 6.51 3.42 -25.52
C ALA A 30 6.01 2.43 -26.60
N ALA A 31 5.67 1.20 -26.19
CA ALA A 31 5.09 0.21 -27.08
C ALA A 31 3.70 0.62 -27.56
N ASP A 32 2.85 1.11 -26.65
CA ASP A 32 1.49 1.59 -26.94
C ASP A 32 1.52 2.82 -27.86
N ALA A 33 2.51 3.71 -27.70
CA ALA A 33 2.72 4.86 -28.57
C ALA A 33 3.38 4.51 -29.92
N GLY A 34 3.93 3.31 -30.07
CA GLY A 34 4.70 2.89 -31.25
C GLY A 34 5.98 3.69 -31.50
N ARG A 35 6.44 4.48 -30.52
CA ARG A 35 7.61 5.36 -30.63
C ARG A 35 8.32 5.53 -29.29
N THR A 36 9.55 6.02 -29.33
CA THR A 36 10.27 6.41 -28.12
C THR A 36 9.60 7.60 -27.46
N LEU A 37 9.39 7.50 -26.15
CA LEU A 37 8.80 8.59 -25.36
C LEU A 37 9.81 9.71 -25.19
N ASN A 38 9.37 10.95 -25.38
CA ASN A 38 10.11 12.16 -25.07
C ASN A 38 10.24 12.36 -23.56
N ILE A 39 11.18 13.21 -23.13
CA ILE A 39 11.44 13.43 -21.69
C ILE A 39 10.21 13.95 -20.93
N SER A 40 9.38 14.78 -21.57
CA SER A 40 8.13 15.29 -21.00
C SER A 40 7.11 14.18 -20.78
N GLU A 41 6.96 13.28 -21.75
CA GLU A 41 6.04 12.13 -21.68
C GLU A 41 6.50 11.13 -20.60
N ARG A 42 7.81 10.85 -20.52
CA ARG A 42 8.36 10.01 -19.45
C ARG A 42 8.14 10.62 -18.07
N ARG A 43 8.27 11.94 -17.93
CA ARG A 43 7.98 12.66 -16.68
C ARG A 43 6.50 12.61 -16.32
N ALA A 44 5.59 12.70 -17.30
CA ALA A 44 4.16 12.58 -17.08
C ALA A 44 3.81 11.18 -16.54
N VAL A 45 4.29 10.11 -17.19
CA VAL A 45 4.09 8.73 -16.73
C VAL A 45 4.65 8.52 -15.32
N ALA A 46 5.84 9.06 -15.04
CA ALA A 46 6.41 9.01 -13.70
C ALA A 46 5.54 9.76 -12.67
N ALA A 47 5.06 10.96 -12.98
CA ALA A 47 4.20 11.73 -12.08
C ALA A 47 2.88 10.99 -11.78
N GLU A 48 2.23 10.41 -12.79
CA GLU A 48 1.02 9.60 -12.61
C GLU A 48 1.27 8.38 -11.71
N PHE A 49 2.40 7.70 -11.90
CA PHE A 49 2.83 6.59 -11.06
C PHE A 49 2.97 7.01 -9.58
N PHE A 50 3.63 8.14 -9.30
CA PHE A 50 3.79 8.64 -7.93
C PHE A 50 2.45 9.09 -7.32
N VAL A 51 1.55 9.67 -8.10
CA VAL A 51 0.20 10.01 -7.65
C VAL A 51 -0.58 8.76 -7.26
N SER A 52 -0.58 7.72 -8.11
CA SER A 52 -1.23 6.44 -7.80
C SER A 52 -0.66 5.81 -6.53
N ARG A 53 0.67 5.81 -6.38
CA ARG A 53 1.37 5.32 -5.17
C ARG A 53 0.93 6.05 -3.90
N GLN A 54 0.74 7.37 -3.96
CA GLN A 54 0.25 8.13 -2.81
C GLN A 54 -1.19 7.79 -2.45
N VAL A 55 -2.05 7.56 -3.45
CA VAL A 55 -3.43 7.12 -3.23
C VAL A 55 -3.45 5.76 -2.53
N ASP A 56 -2.65 4.79 -3.00
CA ASP A 56 -2.56 3.46 -2.39
C ASP A 56 -2.05 3.49 -0.95
N ARG A 57 -1.06 4.35 -0.64
CA ARG A 57 -0.60 4.53 0.74
C ARG A 57 -1.70 5.09 1.66
N LYS A 58 -2.53 6.01 1.17
CA LYS A 58 -3.64 6.60 1.93
C LYS A 58 -4.78 5.58 2.14
N THR A 59 -5.12 4.80 1.14
CA THR A 59 -6.17 3.76 1.26
C THR A 59 -5.73 2.63 2.18
N GLN A 60 -4.46 2.19 2.10
CA GLN A 60 -3.93 1.13 2.97
C GLN A 60 -3.87 1.57 4.44
N THR A 61 -3.48 2.82 4.71
CA THR A 61 -3.51 3.37 6.08
C THR A 61 -4.94 3.54 6.60
N GLY A 62 -5.89 3.96 5.76
CA GLY A 62 -7.31 3.99 6.10
C GLY A 62 -7.86 2.61 6.47
N TYR A 63 -7.58 1.60 5.64
CA TYR A 63 -8.00 0.22 5.88
C TYR A 63 -7.46 -0.34 7.20
N ARG A 64 -6.17 -0.13 7.50
CA ARG A 64 -5.55 -0.57 8.76
C ARG A 64 -6.21 0.07 10.00
N ARG A 65 -6.54 1.36 9.95
CA ARG A 65 -7.24 2.05 11.05
C ARG A 65 -8.64 1.48 11.27
N SER A 66 -9.40 1.26 10.20
CA SER A 66 -10.74 0.69 10.26
C SER A 66 -10.74 -0.76 10.77
N ALA A 67 -9.79 -1.59 10.34
CA ALA A 67 -9.63 -2.95 10.84
C ALA A 67 -9.31 -2.99 12.34
N THR A 68 -8.47 -2.06 12.82
CA THR A 68 -8.12 -1.93 14.24
C THR A 68 -9.31 -1.48 15.08
N MET A 69 -10.12 -0.53 14.59
CA MET A 69 -11.37 -0.12 15.25
C MET A 69 -12.41 -1.24 15.31
N SER A 70 -12.56 -2.01 14.22
CA SER A 70 -13.45 -3.17 14.18
C SER A 70 -13.08 -4.20 15.26
N ARG A 71 -11.78 -4.46 15.43
CA ARG A 71 -11.29 -5.40 16.45
C ARG A 71 -11.57 -4.91 17.87
N ARG A 72 -11.26 -3.64 18.18
CA ARG A 72 -11.58 -3.04 19.49
C ARG A 72 -13.07 -3.10 19.82
N MET A 73 -13.95 -2.83 18.85
CA MET A 73 -15.40 -2.91 19.05
C MET A 73 -15.88 -4.35 19.29
N ARG A 74 -15.22 -5.37 18.70
CA ARG A 74 -15.50 -6.78 19.01
C ARG A 74 -15.08 -7.12 20.43
N ASP A 75 -13.90 -6.67 20.85
CA ASP A 75 -13.38 -6.92 22.21
C ASP A 75 -14.26 -6.28 23.28
N ILE A 76 -14.72 -5.04 23.06
CA ILE A 76 -15.66 -4.33 23.95
C ILE A 76 -16.99 -5.11 24.04
N ARG A 77 -17.57 -5.51 22.91
CA ARG A 77 -18.81 -6.32 22.90
C ARG A 77 -18.65 -7.69 23.55
N ALA A 78 -17.46 -8.29 23.46
CA ALA A 78 -17.15 -9.56 24.12
C ALA A 78 -17.05 -9.39 25.65
N GLN A 79 -16.48 -8.27 26.13
CA GLN A 79 -16.46 -7.92 27.55
C GLN A 79 -17.87 -7.63 28.08
N GLU A 80 -18.69 -6.86 27.36
CA GLU A 80 -20.09 -6.57 27.76
C GLU A 80 -20.98 -7.82 27.86
N LYS A 81 -20.70 -8.85 27.06
CA LYS A 81 -21.49 -10.10 27.04
C LYS A 81 -20.91 -11.21 27.93
N SER A 82 -19.81 -10.96 28.62
CA SER A 82 -19.13 -11.97 29.42
C SER A 82 -19.84 -12.21 30.75
N ASN A 83 -20.84 -13.10 30.76
CA ASN A 83 -21.37 -13.75 31.98
C ASN A 83 -20.50 -14.93 32.45
N PHE A 84 -19.25 -15.02 31.98
CA PHE A 84 -18.36 -16.13 32.28
C PHE A 84 -17.86 -16.04 33.72
N HIS A 85 -18.49 -16.82 34.59
CA HIS A 85 -18.04 -17.05 35.95
C HIS A 85 -17.19 -18.32 35.96
N TRP A 86 -15.86 -18.17 35.90
CA TRP A 86 -14.95 -19.27 36.20
C TRP A 86 -15.30 -19.83 37.58
N LYS A 87 -15.77 -21.08 37.63
CA LYS A 87 -15.93 -21.83 38.88
C LYS A 87 -14.75 -22.81 38.98
N PRO A 88 -13.89 -22.68 39.99
CA PRO A 88 -12.83 -23.65 40.19
C PRO A 88 -13.42 -25.03 40.46
N ALA A 89 -12.86 -26.06 39.81
CA ALA A 89 -13.26 -27.44 40.04
C ALA A 89 -13.05 -27.79 41.52
N ARG A 90 -14.11 -28.24 42.20
CA ARG A 90 -13.99 -28.68 43.59
C ARG A 90 -13.08 -29.92 43.66
N PRO A 91 -12.17 -30.01 44.63
CA PRO A 91 -11.39 -31.22 44.83
C PRO A 91 -12.32 -32.38 45.16
N ARG A 92 -12.20 -33.47 44.38
CA ARG A 92 -12.88 -34.74 44.67
C ARG A 92 -12.27 -35.31 45.95
N ARG A 93 -13.08 -35.45 47.00
CA ARG A 93 -12.75 -36.25 48.19
C ARG A 93 -13.10 -37.70 47.93
#